data_AF-R1D4N5-F1
#
_entry.id   AF-R1D4N5-F1
#
_cell.length_a   1.000
_cell.length_b   1.000
_cell.length_c   1.000
_cell.angle_alpha   90.00
_cell.angle_beta   90.00
_cell.angle_gamma   90.00
#
_symmetry.space_group_name_H-M   'P 1'
#
loop_
_entity.id
_entity.type
_entity.pdbx_description
1 polymer ?
#
loop_
_entity_poly.entity_id
_entity_poly.type
_entity_poly.pdbx_seq_one_letter_code
_entity_poly.pdbx_strand_id
1 'polypeptide(L)' 'LREWKAEIGDDEAKFQERARASSECRSAPRGGDLGFVTRGKLSPEFDEVIFEEEPGFVYGPLQTQFGYHLI' A
#
# COMPACT_ATOMS: atom_id res chain seq x y z
N LEU A 1 1.67 -7.52 9.13
CA LEU A 1 0.90 -7.14 7.92
C LEU A 1 -0.45 -7.82 7.80
N ARG A 2 -0.57 -9.15 7.96
CA ARG A 2 -1.90 -9.80 7.95
C ARG A 2 -2.83 -9.26 9.05
N GLU A 3 -2.29 -9.06 10.25
CA GLU A 3 -3.01 -8.43 11.36
C GLU A 3 -3.36 -6.97 11.07
N TRP A 4 -2.44 -6.21 10.45
CA TRP A 4 -2.70 -4.82 10.07
C TRP A 4 -3.79 -4.73 9.00
N LYS A 5 -3.79 -5.65 8.03
CA LYS A 5 -4.88 -5.75 7.05
C LYS A 5 -6.22 -6.03 7.74
N ALA A 6 -6.26 -6.91 8.74
CA ALA A 6 -7.49 -7.18 9.49
C ALA A 6 -7.94 -5.97 10.35
N GLU A 7 -7.00 -5.20 10.89
CA GLU A 7 -7.27 -3.99 11.68
C GLU A 7 -7.77 -2.81 10.83
N ILE A 8 -7.12 -2.60 9.68
CA ILE A 8 -7.44 -1.58 8.70
C ILE A 8 -8.75 -1.93 7.98
N GLY A 9 -8.91 -3.20 7.57
CA GLY A 9 -9.94 -3.59 6.62
C GLY A 9 -9.70 -2.86 5.29
N ASP A 10 -10.71 -2.11 4.86
CA ASP A 10 -10.67 -1.23 3.68
C ASP A 10 -10.84 0.25 4.06
N ASP A 11 -10.57 0.59 5.33
CA ASP A 11 -10.69 1.96 5.85
C ASP A 11 -9.43 2.77 5.52
N GLU A 12 -9.58 3.74 4.63
CA GLU A 12 -8.50 4.64 4.20
C GLU A 12 -7.86 5.40 5.37
N ALA A 13 -8.65 5.89 6.34
CA ALA A 13 -8.12 6.68 7.43
C ALA A 13 -7.20 5.82 8.32
N LYS A 14 -7.62 4.59 8.62
CA LYS A 14 -6.79 3.62 9.35
C LYS A 14 -5.54 3.23 8.58
N PHE A 15 -5.66 3.05 7.26
CA PHE A 15 -4.51 2.78 6.40
C PHE A 15 -3.49 3.92 6.50
N GLN A 16 -3.95 5.17 6.36
CA GLN A 16 -3.09 6.35 6.43
C GLN A 16 -2.42 6.51 7.80
N GLU A 17 -3.14 6.28 8.89
CA GLU A 17 -2.57 6.31 10.25
C GLU A 17 -1.50 5.23 10.43
N ARG A 18 -1.78 4.00 9.98
CA ARG A 18 -0.83 2.90 10.06
C ARG A 18 0.40 3.16 9.20
N ALA A 19 0.21 3.68 7.99
CA ALA A 19 1.29 4.06 7.10
C ALA A 19 2.16 5.15 7.72
N ARG A 20 1.59 6.17 8.36
CA ARG A 20 2.35 7.20 9.09
C ARG A 20 3.16 6.64 10.24
N ALA A 21 2.61 5.68 10.98
CA ALA A 21 3.22 5.13 12.17
C ALA A 21 4.27 4.04 11.90
N SER A 22 4.11 3.26 10.82
CA SER A 22 4.89 2.02 10.62
C SER A 22 5.46 1.84 9.23
N SER A 23 5.15 2.69 8.24
CA SER A 23 5.73 2.56 6.89
C SER A 23 7.17 3.10 6.87
N GLU A 24 8.05 2.33 6.23
CA GLU A 24 9.45 2.72 5.98
C GLU A 24 9.61 3.51 4.67
N CYS A 25 8.51 3.70 3.92
CA CYS A 25 8.53 4.46 2.68
C CYS A 25 8.53 5.98 2.95
N ARG A 26 9.12 6.76 2.05
CA ARG A 26 9.08 8.24 2.11
C ARG A 26 7.66 8.81 2.03
N SER A 27 6.68 8.03 1.58
CA SER A 27 5.27 8.41 1.60
C SER A 27 4.61 8.28 2.97
N ALA A 28 5.28 7.70 3.97
CA ALA A 28 4.74 7.53 5.32
C ALA A 28 4.12 8.81 5.90
N PRO A 29 4.77 10.01 5.85
CA PRO A 29 4.17 11.23 6.39
C PRO A 29 2.86 11.64 5.68
N ARG A 30 2.68 11.24 4.42
CA ARG A 30 1.45 11.47 3.63
C ARG A 30 0.42 10.36 3.78
N GLY A 31 0.58 9.46 4.75
CA GLY A 31 -0.33 8.32 4.92
C GLY A 31 -0.16 7.23 3.87
N GLY A 32 1.04 7.08 3.31
CA GLY A 32 1.31 6.08 2.27
C GLY A 32 1.04 6.58 0.85
N ASP A 33 0.45 7.76 0.68
CA ASP A 33 0.14 8.35 -0.62
C ASP A 33 1.39 8.54 -1.51
N LEU A 34 1.38 7.84 -2.65
CA LEU A 34 2.39 7.88 -3.70
C LEU A 34 2.07 8.93 -4.78
N GLY A 35 0.87 9.52 -4.77
CA GLY A 35 0.37 10.40 -5.82
C GLY A 35 0.06 9.66 -7.11
N PHE A 36 0.06 10.40 -8.23
CA PHE A 36 -0.17 9.81 -9.54
C PHE A 36 1.03 8.97 -9.99
N VAL A 37 0.85 7.66 -10.00
CA VAL A 37 1.83 6.69 -10.53
C VAL A 37 1.42 6.26 -11.94
N THR A 38 2.40 5.93 -12.76
CA THR A 38 2.20 5.43 -14.13
C THR A 38 2.82 4.04 -14.23
N ARG A 39 2.23 3.18 -15.07
CA ARG A 39 2.71 1.81 -15.26
C ARG A 39 4.19 1.82 -15.68
N GLY A 40 5.00 1.01 -15.03
CA GLY A 40 6.45 0.88 -15.17
C GLY A 40 7.26 1.77 -14.23
N LYS A 41 6.63 2.54 -13.32
CA LYS A 41 7.34 3.36 -12.32
C LYS A 41 7.54 2.67 -10.98
N LEU A 42 6.66 1.73 -10.63
CA LEU A 42 6.78 0.91 -9.42
C LEU A 42 7.27 -0.49 -9.78
N SER A 43 7.52 -1.34 -8.77
CA SER A 43 7.83 -2.75 -9.05
C SER A 43 6.64 -3.42 -9.75
N PRO A 44 6.88 -4.41 -10.63
CA PRO A 44 5.82 -5.08 -11.38
C PRO A 44 4.67 -5.56 -10.50
N GLU A 45 4.98 -6.04 -9.31
CA GLU A 45 4.00 -6.54 -8.35
C GLU A 45 3.05 -5.43 -7.83
N PHE A 46 3.52 -4.19 -7.73
CA PHE A 46 2.66 -3.04 -7.39
C PHE A 46 1.79 -2.62 -8.55
N ASP A 47 2.36 -2.61 -9.75
CA ASP A 47 1.63 -2.23 -10.95
C ASP A 47 0.47 -3.19 -11.22
N GLU A 48 0.68 -4.50 -11.03
CA GLU A 48 -0.40 -5.48 -11.15
C GLU A 48 -1.56 -5.13 -10.21
N VAL A 49 -1.29 -4.89 -8.93
CA VAL A 49 -2.35 -4.54 -7.97
C VAL A 49 -3.00 -3.20 -8.31
N ILE A 50 -2.23 -2.15 -8.58
CA ILE A 50 -2.77 -0.79 -8.81
C ILE A 50 -3.60 -0.71 -10.11
N PHE A 51 -3.22 -1.48 -11.13
CA PHE A 51 -3.85 -1.40 -12.45
C PHE A 51 -4.83 -2.53 -12.78
N GLU A 52 -4.78 -3.67 -12.08
CA GLU A 52 -5.66 -4.83 -12.35
C GLU A 52 -6.74 -5.00 -11.29
N GLU A 53 -6.51 -4.54 -10.07
CA GLU A 53 -7.45 -4.69 -8.96
C GLU A 53 -8.40 -3.49 -8.79
N GLU A 54 -9.45 -3.68 -8.00
CA GLU A 54 -10.48 -2.66 -7.78
C GLU A 54 -10.01 -1.57 -6.80
N PRO A 55 -10.24 -0.29 -7.11
CA PRO A 55 -9.89 0.80 -6.20
C PRO A 55 -10.75 0.76 -4.93
N GLY A 56 -10.17 1.18 -3.81
CA GLY A 56 -10.85 1.29 -2.52
C GLY A 56 -10.72 0.07 -1.61
N PHE A 57 -9.96 -0.94 -2.02
CA PHE A 57 -9.63 -2.10 -1.19
C PHE A 57 -8.15 -2.09 -0.81
N VAL A 58 -7.84 -2.66 0.36
CA VAL A 58 -6.45 -2.84 0.80
C VAL A 58 -5.95 -4.23 0.40
N TYR A 59 -4.95 -4.23 -0.48
CA TYR A 59 -4.32 -5.41 -1.03
C TYR A 59 -3.02 -5.78 -0.32
N GLY A 60 -2.68 -7.07 -0.39
CA GLY A 60 -1.49 -7.64 0.23
C GLY A 60 -1.79 -8.59 1.39
N PRO A 61 -0.74 -9.04 2.11
CA PRO A 61 0.66 -8.60 2.01
C PRO A 61 1.32 -9.01 0.69
N LEU A 62 1.85 -8.04 -0.04
CA LEU A 62 2.60 -8.23 -1.27
C LEU A 62 4.09 -8.31 -0.96
N GLN A 63 4.77 -9.34 -1.45
CA GLN A 63 6.21 -9.48 -1.29
C GLN A 63 6.92 -8.89 -2.51
N THR A 64 7.85 -7.97 -2.29
CA THR A 64 8.74 -7.44 -3.33
C THR A 64 10.19 -7.53 -2.88
N GLN A 65 11.13 -7.16 -3.74
CA GLN A 65 12.54 -7.03 -3.40
C GLN A 65 12.82 -6.05 -2.24
N PHE A 66 11.90 -5.14 -1.94
CA PHE A 66 12.02 -4.16 -0.85
C PHE A 66 11.43 -4.65 0.48
N GLY A 67 10.84 -5.85 0.51
CA GLY A 67 10.19 -6.41 1.68
C GLY A 67 8.71 -6.68 1.43
N TYR A 68 7.87 -6.37 2.41
CA TYR A 68 6.44 -6.63 2.32
C TYR A 68 5.64 -5.33 2.37
N HIS A 69 4.59 -5.27 1.55
CA HIS A 69 3.79 -4.08 1.35
C HIS A 69 2.30 -4.39 1.47
N LEU A 70 1.55 -3.41 1.95
CA LEU A 70 0.11 -3.32 1.77
C LEU A 70 -0.13 -2.17 0.81
N ILE A 71 -1.01 -2.37 -0.16
CA ILE A 71 -1.36 -1.42 -1.22
C ILE A 71 -2.80 -1.02 -1.03
#